data_AF-F3ZC51-F1
#
_entry.id   AF-F3ZC51-F1
#
_cell.length_a   1.000
_cell.length_b   1.000
_cell.length_c   1.000
_cell.angle_alpha   90.00
_cell.angle_beta   90.00
_cell.angle_gamma   90.00
#
_symmetry.space_group_name_H-M   'P 1'
#
loop_
_entity.id
_entity.type
_entity.pdbx_description
1 polymer ?
#
loop_
_entity_poly.entity_id
_entity_poly.type
_entity_poly.pdbx_seq_one_letter_code
_entity_poly.pdbx_strand_id
1 'polypeptide(L)'
;MGQSRASRADGTPDTVVTGVVVLDHWGIVKADVGIRDGRVVALGKAGNPDTMDGVHPDLVIGPETEIIAGNGKILTAGGIDTHVHFISPGLVDEAIGSGITTMVGGGTGPAEGTKATTITPGSWHLARMFEALEDSPVNLGFLGKGNTTSYASMRAQLRAGAVGFKIHEDWGATPAVIDACLDVCEESGAQLAIHTDTLNEAGFVGDTFAAVRGRTLHAFHVEGAGGGHAPDMITAVSLPHILPSSTNPTRPHTVNTVEEHLDMLMVCHHLNPAVPEDLAFAESRIRPSTIAAEDILHDLGAISIMSSDSQAMGRVGEVVLRTWQTAHVMKRRRGSLPGDGRADNLRARRYVAKYTINAALAQGLDAEVGSVEPGKLADLVLWDPAFFGVKPHLVLKGGQIAWAQTGDANASIPTPQPVLPRPMFGAMGAAPAGLSLNFVTQAALDDGLPERLGLRRTFAAIRSTRGLGKADMRLNDALPRVEVAPDSFAVTIDGELVEPEPVTELPMAQRYFLF
;
A
#
# COMPACT_ATOMS: atom_id res chain seq x y z
N MET A 1 24.56 -33.16 -10.08
CA MET A 1 24.76 -32.10 -9.05
C MET A 1 23.77 -30.99 -9.35
N GLY A 2 23.33 -30.20 -8.36
CA GLY A 2 22.25 -29.20 -8.55
C GLY A 2 22.60 -27.99 -9.42
N GLN A 3 23.89 -27.72 -9.63
CA GLN A 3 24.38 -26.64 -10.51
C GLN A 3 24.76 -27.21 -11.89
N SER A 4 24.31 -26.52 -12.93
CA SER A 4 24.64 -26.74 -14.35
C SER A 4 25.93 -26.03 -14.75
N ARG A 5 26.45 -26.36 -15.93
CA ARG A 5 27.53 -25.62 -16.59
C ARG A 5 27.05 -24.43 -17.42
N ALA A 6 25.73 -24.25 -17.57
CA ALA A 6 25.15 -23.13 -18.31
C ALA A 6 25.57 -21.79 -17.69
N SER A 7 26.00 -20.86 -18.52
CA SER A 7 26.43 -19.52 -18.12
C SER A 7 25.26 -18.55 -18.04
N ARG A 8 25.50 -17.36 -17.49
CA ARG A 8 24.49 -16.29 -17.49
C ARG A 8 24.09 -15.86 -18.90
N ALA A 9 25.02 -15.93 -19.86
CA ALA A 9 24.75 -15.67 -21.27
C ALA A 9 23.83 -16.71 -21.91
N ASP A 10 23.77 -17.93 -21.36
CA ASP A 10 22.83 -18.98 -21.76
C ASP A 10 21.43 -18.80 -21.12
N GLY A 11 21.25 -17.76 -20.31
CA GLY A 11 19.96 -17.40 -19.72
C GLY A 11 19.72 -17.89 -18.30
N THR A 12 20.74 -18.33 -17.55
CA THR A 12 20.56 -18.67 -16.13
C THR A 12 20.09 -17.45 -15.32
N PRO A 13 19.34 -17.62 -14.22
CA PRO A 13 18.98 -16.51 -13.34
C PRO A 13 20.21 -15.96 -12.61
N ASP A 14 20.13 -14.69 -12.21
CA ASP A 14 21.12 -14.05 -11.32
C ASP A 14 20.98 -14.57 -9.90
N THR A 15 19.74 -14.80 -9.44
CA THR A 15 19.45 -15.32 -8.10
C THR A 15 18.30 -16.34 -8.16
N VAL A 16 18.37 -17.39 -7.36
CA VAL A 16 17.23 -18.30 -7.10
C VAL A 16 16.88 -18.32 -5.62
N VAL A 17 15.62 -18.04 -5.30
CA VAL A 17 15.04 -18.31 -3.98
C VAL A 17 14.54 -19.75 -3.96
N THR A 18 15.20 -20.62 -3.20
CA THR A 18 14.96 -22.07 -3.26
C THR A 18 13.84 -22.54 -2.33
N GLY A 19 12.90 -23.33 -2.85
CA GLY A 19 11.90 -24.07 -2.10
C GLY A 19 11.06 -23.20 -1.17
N VAL A 20 10.61 -22.03 -1.61
CA VAL A 20 9.84 -21.11 -0.77
C VAL A 20 8.34 -21.34 -0.91
N VAL A 21 7.57 -21.00 0.14
CA VAL A 21 6.11 -20.92 0.03
C VAL A 21 5.76 -19.51 -0.44
N VAL A 22 5.33 -19.35 -1.68
CA VAL A 22 4.84 -18.07 -2.20
C VAL A 22 3.38 -17.89 -1.77
N LEU A 23 3.09 -16.77 -1.10
CA LEU A 23 1.74 -16.30 -0.78
C LEU A 23 1.45 -15.04 -1.60
N ASP A 24 0.51 -15.16 -2.52
CA ASP A 24 0.06 -14.07 -3.38
C ASP A 24 -1.45 -14.16 -3.64
N HIS A 25 -2.05 -13.11 -4.17
CA HIS A 25 -3.49 -13.06 -4.46
C HIS A 25 -3.94 -14.16 -5.43
N TRP A 26 -3.09 -14.54 -6.41
CA TRP A 26 -3.41 -15.60 -7.37
C TRP A 26 -3.30 -17.01 -6.76
N GLY A 27 -2.53 -17.21 -5.69
CA GLY A 27 -2.36 -18.53 -5.09
C GLY A 27 -1.37 -18.62 -3.93
N ILE A 28 -1.37 -19.78 -3.28
CA ILE A 28 -0.40 -20.17 -2.26
C ILE A 28 0.30 -21.44 -2.75
N VAL A 29 1.56 -21.33 -3.16
CA VAL A 29 2.30 -22.42 -3.82
C VAL A 29 3.69 -22.62 -3.23
N LYS A 30 4.24 -23.82 -3.40
CA LYS A 30 5.65 -24.12 -3.10
C LYS A 30 6.42 -24.12 -4.42
N ALA A 31 7.44 -23.27 -4.54
CA ALA A 31 8.24 -23.14 -5.75
C ALA A 31 9.65 -22.62 -5.46
N ASP A 32 10.56 -22.82 -6.40
CA ASP A 32 11.74 -21.98 -6.58
C ASP A 32 11.34 -20.72 -7.37
N VAL A 33 11.91 -19.57 -7.02
CA VAL A 33 11.67 -18.29 -7.70
C VAL A 33 12.98 -17.80 -8.30
N GLY A 34 13.02 -17.67 -9.63
CA GLY A 34 14.18 -17.15 -10.35
C GLY A 34 14.09 -15.65 -10.56
N ILE A 35 15.22 -14.98 -10.36
CA ILE A 35 15.37 -13.54 -10.56
C ILE A 35 16.46 -13.31 -11.59
N ARG A 36 16.20 -12.45 -12.56
CA ARG A 36 17.13 -12.09 -13.63
C ARG A 36 16.94 -10.63 -14.01
N ASP A 37 18.03 -9.87 -14.07
CA ASP A 37 18.04 -8.43 -14.40
C ASP A 37 17.05 -7.65 -13.51
N GLY A 38 17.02 -8.00 -12.22
CA GLY A 38 16.14 -7.43 -11.21
C GLY A 38 14.65 -7.78 -11.32
N ARG A 39 14.26 -8.71 -12.20
CA ARG A 39 12.87 -9.13 -12.42
C ARG A 39 12.66 -10.60 -12.09
N VAL A 40 11.45 -10.95 -11.67
CA VAL A 40 11.03 -12.36 -11.55
C VAL A 40 10.94 -12.94 -12.96
N VAL A 41 11.62 -14.06 -13.24
CA VAL A 41 11.57 -14.70 -14.56
C VAL A 41 10.70 -15.94 -14.61
N ALA A 42 10.66 -16.70 -13.52
CA ALA A 42 9.85 -17.91 -13.43
C ALA A 42 9.63 -18.32 -11.97
N LEU A 43 8.53 -19.04 -11.75
CA LEU A 43 8.27 -19.81 -10.55
C LEU A 43 8.15 -21.27 -10.97
N GLY A 44 8.85 -22.18 -10.30
CA GLY A 44 8.83 -23.58 -10.68
C GLY A 44 9.87 -24.40 -9.95
N LYS A 45 10.52 -25.32 -10.66
CA LYS A 45 11.62 -26.13 -10.14
C LYS A 45 12.93 -25.66 -10.77
N ALA A 46 13.85 -25.18 -9.94
CA ALA A 46 15.20 -24.82 -10.32
C ALA A 46 16.15 -26.04 -10.24
N GLY A 47 17.34 -25.89 -10.82
CA GLY A 47 18.42 -26.86 -10.66
C GLY A 47 19.21 -27.09 -11.94
N ASN A 48 19.72 -28.31 -12.11
CA ASN A 48 20.53 -28.69 -13.26
C ASN A 48 19.78 -29.71 -14.14
N PRO A 49 19.36 -29.33 -15.37
CA PRO A 49 18.65 -30.24 -16.27
C PRO A 49 19.51 -31.44 -16.72
N ASP A 50 20.84 -31.38 -16.63
CA ASP A 50 21.73 -32.49 -16.98
C ASP A 50 21.60 -33.68 -15.99
N THR A 51 21.09 -33.42 -14.77
CA THR A 51 21.03 -34.44 -13.71
C THR A 51 19.71 -34.48 -12.92
N MET A 52 18.74 -33.61 -13.24
CA MET A 52 17.48 -33.49 -12.52
C MET A 52 16.31 -33.36 -13.50
N ASP A 53 15.26 -34.16 -13.29
CA ASP A 53 14.04 -34.06 -14.11
C ASP A 53 13.24 -32.79 -13.80
N GLY A 54 12.52 -32.29 -14.79
CA GLY A 54 11.52 -31.22 -14.62
C GLY A 54 12.07 -29.87 -14.19
N VAL A 55 13.36 -29.59 -14.43
CA VAL A 55 13.93 -28.24 -14.23
C VAL A 55 13.31 -27.28 -15.25
N HIS A 56 12.78 -26.17 -14.78
CA HIS A 56 12.24 -25.12 -15.65
C HIS A 56 13.38 -24.48 -16.46
N PRO A 57 13.21 -24.22 -17.78
CA PRO A 57 14.27 -23.70 -18.64
C PRO A 57 14.83 -22.36 -18.16
N ASP A 58 14.00 -21.46 -17.62
CA ASP A 58 14.45 -20.19 -17.03
C ASP A 58 14.98 -20.29 -15.59
N LEU A 59 15.02 -21.48 -15.00
CA LEU A 59 15.48 -21.73 -13.62
C LEU A 59 16.70 -22.66 -13.56
N VAL A 60 17.45 -22.76 -14.65
CA VAL A 60 18.72 -23.51 -14.67
C VAL A 60 19.74 -22.79 -13.80
N ILE A 61 20.22 -23.41 -12.72
CA ILE A 61 21.21 -22.81 -11.82
C ILE A 61 22.59 -22.95 -12.47
N GLY A 62 23.22 -21.82 -12.83
CA GLY A 62 24.56 -21.76 -13.42
C GLY A 62 25.65 -21.39 -12.41
N PRO A 63 26.92 -21.30 -12.84
CA PRO A 63 28.02 -20.80 -12.02
C PRO A 63 27.89 -19.35 -11.55
N GLU A 64 27.03 -18.56 -12.20
CA GLU A 64 26.81 -17.13 -11.93
C GLU A 64 25.51 -16.87 -11.14
N THR A 65 24.82 -17.92 -10.68
CA THR A 65 23.55 -17.82 -9.95
C THR A 65 23.79 -17.80 -8.44
N GLU A 66 23.37 -16.73 -7.77
CA GLU A 66 23.29 -16.63 -6.31
C GLU A 66 22.07 -17.40 -5.76
N ILE A 67 22.15 -17.84 -4.50
CA ILE A 67 21.12 -18.63 -3.84
C ILE A 67 20.62 -17.94 -2.57
N ILE A 68 19.31 -17.80 -2.48
CA ILE A 68 18.60 -17.46 -1.23
C ILE A 68 17.85 -18.70 -0.75
N ALA A 69 18.11 -19.13 0.48
CA ALA A 69 17.43 -20.30 1.06
C ALA A 69 16.00 -19.94 1.51
N GLY A 70 14.99 -20.37 0.75
CA GLY A 70 13.57 -20.15 1.03
C GLY A 70 12.87 -21.31 1.73
N ASN A 71 13.52 -22.46 1.90
CA ASN A 71 12.94 -23.61 2.58
C ASN A 71 12.53 -23.27 4.03
N GLY A 72 11.27 -23.54 4.36
CA GLY A 72 10.69 -23.22 5.66
C GLY A 72 10.25 -21.76 5.81
N LYS A 73 10.36 -20.94 4.75
CA LYS A 73 10.01 -19.52 4.75
C LYS A 73 8.80 -19.23 3.84
N ILE A 74 8.20 -18.07 4.04
CA ILE A 74 7.12 -17.53 3.21
C ILE A 74 7.69 -16.38 2.37
N LEU A 75 7.35 -16.32 1.09
CA LEU A 75 7.66 -15.20 0.20
C LEU A 75 6.36 -14.49 -0.16
N THR A 76 6.34 -13.17 -0.06
CA THR A 76 5.29 -12.32 -0.61
C THR A 76 5.90 -11.32 -1.58
N ALA A 77 5.07 -10.69 -2.40
CA ALA A 77 5.47 -9.43 -3.01
C ALA A 77 5.77 -8.38 -1.91
N GLY A 78 6.61 -7.41 -2.25
CA GLY A 78 6.75 -6.21 -1.44
C GLY A 78 5.44 -5.45 -1.34
N GLY A 79 5.13 -4.97 -0.13
CA GLY A 79 3.93 -4.20 0.09
C GLY A 79 3.99 -2.83 -0.59
N ILE A 80 2.82 -2.30 -0.89
CA ILE A 80 2.59 -1.02 -1.54
C ILE A 80 1.69 -0.21 -0.63
N ASP A 81 2.22 0.90 -0.13
CA ASP A 81 1.45 1.86 0.66
C ASP A 81 1.08 3.05 -0.22
N THR A 82 -0.21 3.29 -0.39
CA THR A 82 -0.72 4.34 -1.28
C THR A 82 -1.23 5.59 -0.56
N HIS A 83 -1.07 5.65 0.76
CA HIS A 83 -1.44 6.83 1.54
C HIS A 83 -0.29 7.29 2.44
N VAL A 84 0.81 7.72 1.79
CA VAL A 84 2.04 8.14 2.49
C VAL A 84 2.16 9.66 2.56
N HIS A 85 2.22 10.22 3.76
CA HIS A 85 2.64 11.60 3.97
C HIS A 85 4.16 11.64 4.12
N PHE A 86 4.85 12.28 3.16
CA PHE A 86 6.31 12.41 3.19
C PHE A 86 6.75 13.53 4.17
N ILE A 87 6.48 13.31 5.45
CA ILE A 87 6.72 14.25 6.57
C ILE A 87 8.18 14.23 7.02
N SER A 88 8.78 13.04 7.09
CA SER A 88 10.18 12.87 7.53
C SER A 88 10.87 11.75 6.75
N PRO A 89 12.17 11.81 6.48
CA PRO A 89 12.85 10.76 5.69
C PRO A 89 12.92 9.41 6.41
N GLY A 90 12.93 9.39 7.75
CA GLY A 90 13.03 8.16 8.54
C GLY A 90 11.85 7.19 8.35
N LEU A 91 10.72 7.66 7.82
CA LEU A 91 9.58 6.79 7.49
C LEU A 91 9.92 5.75 6.41
N VAL A 92 10.92 6.00 5.56
CA VAL A 92 11.35 5.06 4.52
C VAL A 92 11.95 3.81 5.14
N ASP A 93 12.80 3.97 6.16
CA ASP A 93 13.43 2.86 6.88
C ASP A 93 12.39 2.02 7.63
N GLU A 94 11.40 2.67 8.25
CA GLU A 94 10.27 1.99 8.90
C GLU A 94 9.39 1.24 7.87
N ALA A 95 9.14 1.84 6.71
CA ALA A 95 8.38 1.23 5.63
C ALA A 95 9.10 -0.04 5.13
N ILE A 96 10.35 0.08 4.68
CA ILE A 96 11.09 -1.06 4.13
C ILE A 96 11.39 -2.11 5.21
N GLY A 97 11.66 -1.68 6.44
CA GLY A 97 11.84 -2.55 7.59
C GLY A 97 10.62 -3.41 7.92
N SER A 98 9.42 -2.97 7.53
CA SER A 98 8.16 -3.71 7.67
C SER A 98 7.75 -4.51 6.41
N GLY A 99 8.50 -4.40 5.31
CA GLY A 99 8.23 -5.09 4.06
C GLY A 99 7.48 -4.26 3.01
N ILE A 100 7.35 -2.94 3.19
CA ILE A 100 6.85 -2.02 2.16
C ILE A 100 8.00 -1.67 1.20
N THR A 101 7.76 -1.80 -0.10
CA THR A 101 8.77 -1.55 -1.16
C THR A 101 8.35 -0.46 -2.13
N THR A 102 7.11 0.01 -2.05
CA THR A 102 6.56 1.07 -2.88
C THR A 102 5.76 2.03 -2.02
N MET A 103 5.98 3.33 -2.20
CA MET A 103 5.36 4.39 -1.42
C MET A 103 4.73 5.41 -2.38
N VAL A 104 3.41 5.53 -2.32
CA VAL A 104 2.63 6.52 -3.08
C VAL A 104 1.93 7.45 -2.12
N GLY A 105 2.03 8.75 -2.37
CA GLY A 105 1.44 9.76 -1.51
C GLY A 105 1.99 11.13 -1.84
N GLY A 106 2.18 12.02 -0.87
CA GLY A 106 2.72 13.36 -1.16
C GLY A 106 3.26 14.05 0.08
N GLY A 107 4.07 15.08 -0.13
CA GLY A 107 4.63 15.86 0.94
C GLY A 107 5.91 16.60 0.58
N THR A 108 6.32 17.50 1.48
CA THR A 108 7.54 18.31 1.33
C THR A 108 8.29 18.45 2.66
N GLY A 109 8.22 17.43 3.53
CA GLY A 109 8.70 17.50 4.91
C GLY A 109 7.60 17.93 5.89
N PRO A 110 7.94 18.37 7.12
CA PRO A 110 6.99 18.57 8.21
C PRO A 110 6.21 19.89 8.15
N ALA A 111 5.91 20.38 6.94
CA ALA A 111 5.05 21.54 6.73
C ALA A 111 3.59 21.20 7.07
N GLU A 112 2.81 22.18 7.51
CA GLU A 112 1.38 22.02 7.88
C GLU A 112 0.58 21.32 6.79
N GLY A 113 0.78 21.75 5.53
CA GLY A 113 0.12 21.13 4.39
C GLY A 113 0.45 19.64 4.22
N THR A 114 1.69 19.21 4.50
CA THR A 114 2.09 17.80 4.42
C THR A 114 1.69 17.01 5.66
N LYS A 115 1.73 17.63 6.85
CA LYS A 115 1.22 17.01 8.09
C LYS A 115 -0.27 16.68 8.00
N ALA A 116 -1.03 17.45 7.22
CA ALA A 116 -2.45 17.22 7.00
C ALA A 116 -2.78 16.46 5.71
N THR A 117 -2.01 16.63 4.63
CA THR A 117 -2.42 16.14 3.29
C THR A 117 -1.28 15.46 2.53
N THR A 118 -1.60 14.35 1.85
CA THR A 118 -0.72 13.59 0.94
C THR A 118 -0.50 14.33 -0.39
N ILE A 119 0.02 15.56 -0.34
CA ILE A 119 0.16 16.44 -1.51
C ILE A 119 1.60 16.96 -1.62
N THR A 120 2.21 16.75 -2.79
CA THR A 120 3.44 17.44 -3.21
C THR A 120 3.07 18.55 -4.20
N PRO A 121 2.93 19.82 -3.76
CA PRO A 121 2.32 20.85 -4.59
C PRO A 121 3.31 21.43 -5.62
N GLY A 122 2.94 21.39 -6.90
CA GLY A 122 3.64 22.11 -7.96
C GLY A 122 4.97 21.49 -8.41
N SER A 123 5.49 21.98 -9.53
CA SER A 123 6.63 21.37 -10.23
C SER A 123 7.96 21.46 -9.46
N TRP A 124 8.17 22.55 -8.73
CA TRP A 124 9.40 22.74 -7.97
C TRP A 124 9.53 21.71 -6.85
N HIS A 125 8.47 21.51 -6.05
CA HIS A 125 8.49 20.55 -4.96
C HIS A 125 8.54 19.10 -5.46
N LEU A 126 7.83 18.77 -6.55
CA LEU A 126 7.93 17.46 -7.18
C LEU A 126 9.38 17.12 -7.56
N ALA A 127 10.07 18.05 -8.24
CA ALA A 127 11.48 17.87 -8.61
C ALA A 127 12.39 17.66 -7.38
N ARG A 128 12.23 18.49 -6.33
CA ARG A 128 13.02 18.37 -5.09
C ARG A 128 12.77 17.05 -4.36
N MET A 129 11.54 16.54 -4.36
CA MET A 129 11.21 15.27 -3.71
C MET A 129 11.79 14.06 -4.47
N PHE A 130 11.79 14.09 -5.80
CA PHE A 130 12.48 13.06 -6.59
C PHE A 130 14.00 13.07 -6.35
N GLU A 131 14.62 14.24 -6.30
CA GLU A 131 16.04 14.39 -5.97
C GLU A 131 16.36 13.88 -4.56
N ALA A 132 15.53 14.23 -3.57
CA ALA A 132 15.77 13.92 -2.17
C ALA A 132 15.71 12.42 -1.84
N LEU A 133 15.04 11.61 -2.67
CA LEU A 133 14.82 10.19 -2.41
C LEU A 133 15.55 9.28 -3.41
N GLU A 134 16.49 9.81 -4.19
CA GLU A 134 17.33 9.06 -5.15
C GLU A 134 18.05 7.86 -4.53
N ASP A 135 18.46 7.97 -3.27
CA ASP A 135 19.19 6.96 -2.49
C ASP A 135 18.27 6.04 -1.65
N SER A 136 16.95 6.22 -1.73
CA SER A 136 16.00 5.41 -0.98
C SER A 136 15.64 4.11 -1.72
N PRO A 137 15.81 2.90 -1.14
CA PRO A 137 15.58 1.63 -1.83
C PRO A 137 14.08 1.24 -1.90
N VAL A 138 13.23 2.16 -2.36
CA VAL A 138 11.78 1.97 -2.54
C VAL A 138 11.34 2.61 -3.85
N ASN A 139 10.26 2.09 -4.46
CA ASN A 139 9.61 2.79 -5.57
C ASN A 139 8.77 3.97 -5.05
N LEU A 140 8.65 5.02 -5.85
CA LEU A 140 8.00 6.27 -5.43
C LEU A 140 6.93 6.69 -6.43
N GLY A 141 5.84 7.26 -5.94
CA GLY A 141 4.88 8.02 -6.73
C GLY A 141 4.34 9.21 -5.94
N PHE A 142 4.36 10.41 -6.51
CA PHE A 142 3.90 11.62 -5.82
C PHE A 142 2.55 12.10 -6.34
N LEU A 143 1.63 12.39 -5.42
CA LEU A 143 0.33 12.98 -5.68
C LEU A 143 0.45 14.50 -5.71
N GLY A 144 -0.03 15.10 -6.80
CA GLY A 144 -0.19 16.54 -6.91
C GLY A 144 -1.44 17.06 -6.19
N LYS A 145 -1.60 18.38 -6.14
CA LYS A 145 -2.78 19.03 -5.58
C LYS A 145 -3.92 19.05 -6.60
N GLY A 146 -4.98 18.30 -6.32
CA GLY A 146 -6.22 18.28 -7.11
C GLY A 146 -7.22 19.38 -6.72
N ASN A 147 -6.99 20.08 -5.60
CA ASN A 147 -7.89 21.11 -5.05
C ASN A 147 -7.93 22.41 -5.87
N THR A 148 -8.38 22.36 -7.11
CA THR A 148 -8.49 23.53 -7.99
C THR A 148 -9.44 23.27 -9.16
N THR A 149 -10.03 24.33 -9.70
CA THR A 149 -10.72 24.30 -11.01
C THR A 149 -9.80 24.70 -12.16
N SER A 150 -8.51 24.92 -11.90
CA SER A 150 -7.50 25.24 -12.91
C SER A 150 -6.93 23.99 -13.57
N TYR A 151 -7.52 23.62 -14.72
CA TYR A 151 -7.03 22.54 -15.59
C TYR A 151 -5.55 22.71 -15.96
N ALA A 152 -5.12 23.95 -16.25
CA ALA A 152 -3.74 24.24 -16.61
C ALA A 152 -2.76 23.90 -15.48
N SER A 153 -3.13 24.20 -14.23
CA SER A 153 -2.32 23.88 -13.04
C SER A 153 -2.20 22.36 -12.86
N MET A 154 -3.31 21.63 -12.95
CA MET A 154 -3.31 20.17 -12.82
C MET A 154 -2.46 19.51 -13.92
N ARG A 155 -2.66 19.88 -15.19
CA ARG A 155 -1.85 19.36 -16.30
C ARG A 155 -0.35 19.69 -16.13
N ALA A 156 0.01 20.85 -15.58
CA ALA A 156 1.40 21.20 -15.30
C ALA A 156 2.03 20.33 -14.20
N GLN A 157 1.27 19.95 -13.17
CA GLN A 157 1.74 19.03 -12.12
C GLN A 157 1.98 17.62 -12.67
N LEU A 158 1.10 17.12 -13.56
CA LEU A 158 1.31 15.82 -14.22
C LEU A 158 2.59 15.82 -15.06
N ARG A 159 2.80 16.87 -15.88
CA ARG A 159 4.05 17.04 -16.65
C ARG A 159 5.30 17.14 -15.77
N ALA A 160 5.14 17.63 -14.54
CA ALA A 160 6.23 17.71 -13.57
C ALA A 160 6.49 16.39 -12.80
N GLY A 161 5.73 15.33 -13.09
CA GLY A 161 5.93 14.00 -12.51
C GLY A 161 4.96 13.61 -11.42
N ALA A 162 3.84 14.32 -11.24
CA ALA A 162 2.77 13.78 -10.40
C ALA A 162 2.20 12.49 -11.04
N VAL A 163 1.99 11.46 -10.22
CA VAL A 163 1.40 10.17 -10.62
C VAL A 163 -0.13 10.23 -10.65
N GLY A 164 -0.68 11.15 -9.86
CA GLY A 164 -2.11 11.39 -9.71
C GLY A 164 -2.35 12.61 -8.85
N PHE A 165 -3.57 12.76 -8.36
CA PHE A 165 -3.94 13.87 -7.48
C PHE A 165 -4.50 13.38 -6.16
N LYS A 166 -4.32 14.19 -5.12
CA LYS A 166 -5.11 14.15 -3.90
C LYS A 166 -6.03 15.37 -3.86
N ILE A 167 -7.31 15.13 -3.62
CA ILE A 167 -8.25 16.14 -3.10
C ILE A 167 -8.39 15.91 -1.60
N HIS A 168 -8.31 17.00 -0.84
CA HIS A 168 -8.45 16.97 0.61
C HIS A 168 -9.35 18.11 1.11
N GLU A 169 -10.13 17.88 2.17
CA GLU A 169 -11.06 18.87 2.72
C GLU A 169 -10.38 20.14 3.25
N ASP A 170 -9.21 20.02 3.89
CA ASP A 170 -8.38 21.14 4.34
C ASP A 170 -8.00 22.15 3.23
N TRP A 171 -8.08 21.74 1.97
CA TRP A 171 -7.90 22.60 0.79
C TRP A 171 -9.20 22.83 -0.01
N GLY A 172 -10.33 22.35 0.49
CA GLY A 172 -11.66 22.39 -0.12
C GLY A 172 -11.95 21.20 -1.03
N ALA A 173 -12.71 20.21 -0.54
CA ALA A 173 -13.15 19.03 -1.29
C ALA A 173 -14.54 19.22 -1.94
N THR A 174 -14.72 20.34 -2.65
CA THR A 174 -16.03 20.74 -3.18
C THR A 174 -16.40 20.01 -4.47
N PRO A 175 -17.71 19.87 -4.80
CA PRO A 175 -18.17 19.27 -6.05
C PRO A 175 -17.51 19.83 -7.32
N ALA A 176 -17.28 21.15 -7.39
CA ALA A 176 -16.66 21.79 -8.55
C ALA A 176 -15.20 21.40 -8.75
N VAL A 177 -14.46 21.24 -7.65
CA VAL A 177 -13.07 20.80 -7.65
C VAL A 177 -12.97 19.32 -8.00
N ILE A 178 -13.87 18.49 -7.46
CA ILE A 178 -13.96 17.06 -7.77
C ILE A 178 -14.21 16.84 -9.27
N ASP A 179 -15.19 17.55 -9.83
CA ASP A 179 -15.54 17.45 -11.25
C ASP A 179 -14.37 17.83 -12.15
N ALA A 180 -13.75 18.99 -11.90
CA ALA A 180 -12.62 19.48 -12.70
C ALA A 180 -11.39 18.58 -12.61
N CYS A 181 -11.09 18.03 -11.43
CA CYS A 181 -9.95 17.14 -11.25
C CYS A 181 -10.18 15.79 -11.96
N LEU A 182 -11.39 15.23 -11.84
CA LEU A 182 -11.74 14.01 -12.56
C LEU A 182 -11.71 14.21 -14.08
N ASP A 183 -12.11 15.36 -14.62
CA ASP A 183 -11.97 15.64 -16.06
C ASP A 183 -10.50 15.58 -16.52
N VAL A 184 -9.56 16.14 -15.74
CA VAL A 184 -8.12 16.01 -16.05
C VAL A 184 -7.64 14.57 -15.89
N CYS A 185 -8.15 13.82 -14.91
CA CYS A 185 -7.83 12.39 -14.77
C CYS A 185 -8.31 11.58 -15.98
N GLU A 186 -9.52 11.83 -16.48
CA GLU A 186 -10.06 11.16 -17.67
C GLU A 186 -9.19 11.43 -18.92
N GLU A 187 -8.70 12.66 -19.07
CA GLU A 187 -7.79 13.02 -20.18
C GLU A 187 -6.40 12.35 -20.08
N SER A 188 -5.88 12.20 -18.86
CA SER A 188 -4.46 11.87 -18.63
C SER A 188 -4.20 10.43 -18.21
N GLY A 189 -5.23 9.69 -17.80
CA GLY A 189 -5.10 8.36 -17.21
C GLY A 189 -4.75 8.35 -15.72
N ALA A 190 -4.50 9.52 -15.11
CA ALA A 190 -4.12 9.67 -13.71
C ALA A 190 -5.21 9.18 -12.75
N GLN A 191 -4.81 8.80 -11.52
CA GLN A 191 -5.76 8.51 -10.43
C GLN A 191 -6.12 9.77 -9.65
N LEU A 192 -7.34 9.82 -9.12
CA LEU A 192 -7.74 10.75 -8.06
C LEU A 192 -7.93 9.97 -6.76
N ALA A 193 -7.11 10.28 -5.77
CA ALA A 193 -7.35 9.94 -4.38
C ALA A 193 -8.12 11.07 -3.68
N ILE A 194 -9.09 10.74 -2.84
CA ILE A 194 -9.91 11.74 -2.15
C ILE A 194 -10.06 11.47 -0.66
N HIS A 195 -9.96 12.56 0.08
CA HIS A 195 -10.50 12.76 1.42
C HIS A 195 -11.63 13.78 1.27
N THR A 196 -12.87 13.37 1.54
CA THR A 196 -14.08 14.16 1.22
C THR A 196 -14.41 15.17 2.33
N ASP A 197 -15.42 16.01 2.08
CA ASP A 197 -15.86 17.07 2.98
C ASP A 197 -16.54 16.52 4.24
N THR A 198 -15.81 16.39 5.35
CA THR A 198 -16.33 15.90 6.63
C THR A 198 -17.44 16.80 7.17
N LEU A 199 -17.30 18.11 6.96
CA LEU A 199 -18.23 19.13 7.44
C LEU A 199 -19.56 19.12 6.70
N ASN A 200 -19.63 18.44 5.55
CA ASN A 200 -20.73 18.55 4.61
C ASN A 200 -21.00 20.02 4.21
N GLU A 201 -19.95 20.84 4.13
CA GLU A 201 -20.05 22.28 3.88
C GLU A 201 -20.64 22.57 2.50
N ALA A 202 -20.16 21.85 1.48
CA ALA A 202 -20.57 22.03 0.09
C ALA A 202 -21.66 21.03 -0.36
N GLY A 203 -22.11 20.15 0.54
CA GLY A 203 -23.08 19.09 0.27
C GLY A 203 -22.82 17.84 1.10
N PHE A 204 -23.75 16.89 1.07
CA PHE A 204 -23.61 15.60 1.75
C PHE A 204 -22.92 14.56 0.86
N VAL A 205 -22.69 13.35 1.39
CA VAL A 205 -22.01 12.27 0.65
C VAL A 205 -22.62 11.99 -0.73
N GLY A 206 -23.95 12.09 -0.85
CA GLY A 206 -24.68 11.92 -2.10
C GLY A 206 -24.32 12.98 -3.15
N ASP A 207 -24.07 14.22 -2.74
CA ASP A 207 -23.67 15.31 -3.64
C ASP A 207 -22.24 15.09 -4.15
N THR A 208 -21.33 14.63 -3.29
CA THR A 208 -19.98 14.21 -3.70
C THR A 208 -20.05 13.06 -4.70
N PHE A 209 -20.85 12.02 -4.45
CA PHE A 209 -21.02 10.92 -5.40
C PHE A 209 -21.65 11.37 -6.72
N ALA A 210 -22.60 12.32 -6.68
CA ALA A 210 -23.17 12.93 -7.88
C ALA A 210 -22.11 13.71 -8.67
N ALA A 211 -21.21 14.44 -8.00
CA ALA A 211 -20.08 15.13 -8.61
C ALA A 211 -19.07 14.17 -9.27
N VAL A 212 -18.90 12.97 -8.71
CA VAL A 212 -18.02 11.93 -9.29
C VAL A 212 -18.58 11.40 -10.63
N ARG A 213 -19.91 11.42 -10.84
CA ARG A 213 -20.59 10.97 -12.08
C ARG A 213 -20.18 9.56 -12.54
N GLY A 214 -19.94 8.65 -11.59
CA GLY A 214 -19.55 7.27 -11.90
C GLY A 214 -18.13 7.07 -12.42
N ARG A 215 -17.28 8.11 -12.42
CA ARG A 215 -15.86 8.02 -12.80
C ARG A 215 -15.05 7.32 -11.70
N THR A 216 -13.96 6.66 -12.09
CA THR A 216 -13.10 5.94 -11.15
C THR A 216 -12.56 6.86 -10.06
N LEU A 217 -12.66 6.45 -8.80
CA LEU A 217 -12.20 7.26 -7.66
C LEU A 217 -11.58 6.37 -6.59
N HIS A 218 -10.39 6.73 -6.10
CA HIS A 218 -9.81 6.09 -4.93
C HIS A 218 -10.25 6.84 -3.66
N ALA A 219 -11.21 6.29 -2.92
CA ALA A 219 -11.64 6.84 -1.64
C ALA A 219 -10.68 6.38 -0.53
N PHE A 220 -9.96 7.31 0.07
CA PHE A 220 -9.10 7.01 1.23
C PHE A 220 -9.93 6.88 2.52
N HIS A 221 -9.38 6.12 3.48
CA HIS A 221 -9.91 5.90 4.84
C HIS A 221 -11.45 5.91 4.90
N VAL A 222 -12.05 5.05 4.08
CA VAL A 222 -13.48 5.12 3.71
C VAL A 222 -14.43 5.00 4.91
N GLU A 223 -13.97 4.40 6.01
CA GLU A 223 -14.72 4.35 7.26
C GLU A 223 -14.99 5.73 7.87
N GLY A 224 -14.08 6.68 7.64
CA GLY A 224 -14.26 8.09 7.90
C GLY A 224 -13.58 8.62 9.17
N ALA A 225 -12.98 7.81 10.05
CA ALA A 225 -12.18 8.33 11.17
C ALA A 225 -10.95 9.11 10.67
N GLY A 226 -10.32 8.62 9.60
CA GLY A 226 -9.27 9.35 8.86
C GLY A 226 -9.81 10.51 8.02
N GLY A 227 -11.13 10.67 7.92
CA GLY A 227 -11.83 11.82 7.35
C GLY A 227 -12.73 11.51 6.15
N GLY A 228 -13.72 12.38 5.94
CA GLY A 228 -14.78 12.21 4.96
C GLY A 228 -16.16 12.46 5.56
N HIS A 229 -17.18 12.53 4.69
CA HIS A 229 -18.55 12.91 5.06
C HIS A 229 -19.02 12.22 6.35
N ALA A 230 -19.30 13.02 7.38
CA ALA A 230 -19.80 12.52 8.64
C ALA A 230 -21.34 12.37 8.57
N PRO A 231 -21.92 11.20 8.93
CA PRO A 231 -21.26 9.98 9.41
C PRO A 231 -21.08 8.88 8.34
N ASP A 232 -21.47 9.13 7.08
CA ASP A 232 -21.87 8.10 6.13
C ASP A 232 -20.94 7.91 4.92
N MET A 233 -19.70 8.41 4.97
CA MET A 233 -18.68 8.16 3.94
C MET A 233 -18.47 6.66 3.64
N ILE A 234 -18.62 5.79 4.65
CA ILE A 234 -18.45 4.34 4.52
C ILE A 234 -19.38 3.70 3.49
N THR A 235 -20.49 4.36 3.14
CA THR A 235 -21.43 3.90 2.10
C THR A 235 -20.79 3.82 0.71
N ALA A 236 -19.68 4.53 0.49
CA ALA A 236 -18.89 4.52 -0.75
C ALA A 236 -18.44 3.11 -1.18
N VAL A 237 -18.30 2.16 -0.23
CA VAL A 237 -17.94 0.77 -0.53
C VAL A 237 -18.99 0.04 -1.40
N SER A 238 -20.21 0.57 -1.46
CA SER A 238 -21.33 0.03 -2.22
C SER A 238 -21.34 0.51 -3.68
N LEU A 239 -20.41 1.39 -4.08
CA LEU A 239 -20.38 2.00 -5.41
C LEU A 239 -19.37 1.30 -6.33
N PRO A 240 -19.77 0.90 -7.55
CA PRO A 240 -18.95 0.07 -8.44
C PRO A 240 -17.72 0.78 -9.02
N HIS A 241 -17.68 2.11 -9.00
CA HIS A 241 -16.59 2.92 -9.55
C HIS A 241 -15.62 3.43 -8.46
N ILE A 242 -15.91 3.15 -7.18
CA ILE A 242 -15.04 3.53 -6.07
C ILE A 242 -14.10 2.39 -5.75
N LEU A 243 -12.82 2.74 -5.58
CA LEU A 243 -11.75 1.87 -5.08
C LEU A 243 -11.50 2.26 -3.62
N PRO A 244 -12.19 1.65 -2.64
CA PRO A 244 -12.09 2.06 -1.25
C PRO A 244 -10.86 1.47 -0.56
N SER A 245 -10.16 2.31 0.21
CA SER A 245 -9.09 1.92 1.10
C SER A 245 -9.36 2.30 2.55
N SER A 246 -8.66 1.63 3.46
CA SER A 246 -8.56 1.99 4.87
C SER A 246 -7.17 2.47 5.21
N THR A 247 -7.09 3.29 6.26
CA THR A 247 -5.84 3.59 6.95
C THR A 247 -5.75 2.75 8.21
N ASN A 248 -4.54 2.59 8.74
CA ASN A 248 -4.27 1.49 9.65
C ASN A 248 -4.54 1.70 11.15
N PRO A 249 -4.76 2.91 11.71
CA PRO A 249 -4.99 3.02 13.14
C PRO A 249 -6.31 2.45 13.63
N THR A 250 -7.37 2.50 12.82
CA THR A 250 -8.66 1.89 13.17
C THR A 250 -8.61 0.36 13.14
N ARG A 251 -7.50 -0.25 12.69
CA ARG A 251 -7.44 -1.66 12.27
C ARG A 251 -6.78 -2.56 13.31
N PRO A 252 -7.40 -3.70 13.66
CA PRO A 252 -8.85 -3.87 13.75
C PRO A 252 -9.44 -3.04 14.91
N HIS A 253 -10.75 -3.11 15.11
CA HIS A 253 -11.41 -2.46 16.24
C HIS A 253 -10.98 -3.10 17.58
N THR A 254 -10.27 -2.34 18.41
CA THR A 254 -9.83 -2.74 19.75
C THR A 254 -10.39 -1.82 20.82
N VAL A 255 -10.27 -2.20 22.09
CA VAL A 255 -10.79 -1.42 23.23
C VAL A 255 -10.16 -0.04 23.36
N ASN A 256 -8.95 0.17 22.84
CA ASN A 256 -8.25 1.47 22.90
C ASN A 256 -8.44 2.32 21.64
N THR A 257 -9.06 1.77 20.59
CA THR A 257 -9.11 2.43 19.28
C THR A 257 -9.79 3.80 19.37
N VAL A 258 -10.97 3.88 19.98
CA VAL A 258 -11.78 5.11 20.04
C VAL A 258 -11.06 6.22 20.82
N GLU A 259 -10.54 5.91 22.00
CA GLU A 259 -9.87 6.89 22.86
C GLU A 259 -8.58 7.45 22.21
N GLU A 260 -7.79 6.58 21.56
CA GLU A 260 -6.58 7.01 20.86
C GLU A 260 -6.90 7.95 19.68
N HIS A 261 -7.96 7.69 18.93
CA HIS A 261 -8.26 8.45 17.72
C HIS A 261 -8.75 9.87 18.02
N LEU A 262 -9.43 10.08 19.15
CA LEU A 262 -9.90 11.41 19.51
C LEU A 262 -8.71 12.36 19.69
N ASP A 263 -7.71 11.99 20.49
CA ASP A 263 -6.51 12.82 20.71
C ASP A 263 -5.69 12.98 19.42
N MET A 264 -5.50 11.89 18.67
CA MET A 264 -4.78 11.88 17.40
C MET A 264 -5.38 12.85 16.37
N LEU A 265 -6.71 12.85 16.23
CA LEU A 265 -7.44 13.71 15.31
C LEU A 265 -7.23 15.19 15.66
N MET A 266 -7.29 15.51 16.95
CA MET A 266 -7.11 16.88 17.43
C MET A 266 -5.73 17.43 17.10
N VAL A 267 -4.69 16.61 17.22
CA VAL A 267 -3.32 17.00 16.84
C VAL A 267 -3.18 17.16 15.33
N CYS A 268 -3.64 16.20 14.53
CA CYS A 268 -3.40 16.18 13.08
C CYS A 268 -4.10 17.34 12.35
N HIS A 269 -5.29 17.72 12.80
CA HIS A 269 -6.06 18.83 12.21
C HIS A 269 -5.91 20.17 12.96
N HIS A 270 -4.96 20.26 13.90
CA HIS A 270 -4.66 21.50 14.63
C HIS A 270 -5.88 22.08 15.38
N LEU A 271 -6.70 21.21 15.96
CA LEU A 271 -7.92 21.56 16.69
C LEU A 271 -7.63 21.90 18.17
N ASN A 272 -8.55 22.64 18.81
CA ASN A 272 -8.45 23.05 20.19
C ASN A 272 -9.55 22.41 21.08
N PRO A 273 -9.21 21.58 22.08
CA PRO A 273 -10.21 20.97 22.97
C PRO A 273 -11.03 21.96 23.79
N ALA A 274 -10.56 23.20 23.92
CA ALA A 274 -11.31 24.25 24.59
C ALA A 274 -12.40 24.89 23.72
N VAL A 275 -12.45 24.57 22.42
CA VAL A 275 -13.47 25.06 21.48
C VAL A 275 -14.54 23.97 21.31
N PRO A 276 -15.79 24.20 21.72
CA PRO A 276 -16.86 23.18 21.65
C PRO A 276 -17.11 22.65 20.23
N GLU A 277 -17.00 23.52 19.22
CA GLU A 277 -17.20 23.15 17.82
C GLU A 277 -16.09 22.20 17.32
N ASP A 278 -14.84 22.41 17.74
CA ASP A 278 -13.71 21.55 17.41
C ASP A 278 -13.87 20.16 18.05
N LEU A 279 -14.36 20.11 19.30
CA LEU A 279 -14.64 18.84 19.98
C LEU A 279 -15.82 18.11 19.32
N ALA A 280 -16.90 18.81 19.01
CA ALA A 280 -18.06 18.24 18.32
C ALA A 280 -17.68 17.71 16.92
N PHE A 281 -16.83 18.43 16.19
CA PHE A 281 -16.27 17.95 14.93
C PHE A 281 -15.48 16.65 15.14
N ALA A 282 -14.61 16.60 16.15
CA ALA A 282 -13.81 15.41 16.44
C ALA A 282 -14.68 14.20 16.82
N GLU A 283 -15.67 14.39 17.70
CA GLU A 283 -16.60 13.36 18.14
C GLU A 283 -17.51 12.86 17.00
N SER A 284 -17.86 13.74 16.04
CA SER A 284 -18.64 13.33 14.86
C SER A 284 -17.87 12.36 13.94
N ARG A 285 -16.54 12.40 14.00
CA ARG A 285 -15.64 11.65 13.12
C ARG A 285 -15.24 10.29 13.70
N ILE A 286 -15.07 10.19 15.02
CA ILE A 286 -14.64 8.95 15.70
C ILE A 286 -15.86 8.14 16.15
N ARG A 287 -16.25 7.15 15.36
CA ARG A 287 -17.50 6.40 15.53
C ARG A 287 -17.24 4.91 15.72
N PRO A 288 -17.53 4.33 16.91
CA PRO A 288 -17.32 2.91 17.16
C PRO A 288 -18.08 1.99 16.19
N SER A 289 -19.24 2.43 15.68
CA SER A 289 -20.09 1.68 14.76
C SER A 289 -19.47 1.53 13.36
N THR A 290 -18.97 2.62 12.77
CA THR A 290 -18.32 2.57 11.45
C THR A 290 -16.96 1.86 11.54
N ILE A 291 -16.20 2.05 12.63
CA ILE A 291 -14.96 1.30 12.89
C ILE A 291 -15.23 -0.21 12.98
N ALA A 292 -16.30 -0.62 13.68
CA ALA A 292 -16.71 -2.03 13.74
C ALA A 292 -17.16 -2.58 12.38
N ALA A 293 -17.89 -1.78 11.59
CA ALA A 293 -18.33 -2.17 10.25
C ALA A 293 -17.15 -2.32 9.28
N GLU A 294 -16.13 -1.48 9.40
CA GLU A 294 -14.93 -1.52 8.58
C GLU A 294 -14.21 -2.87 8.67
N ASP A 295 -14.13 -3.48 9.86
CA ASP A 295 -13.58 -4.83 10.05
C ASP A 295 -14.33 -5.88 9.20
N ILE A 296 -15.67 -5.84 9.27
CA ILE A 296 -16.56 -6.75 8.54
C ILE A 296 -16.43 -6.53 7.03
N LEU A 297 -16.39 -5.27 6.59
CA LEU A 297 -16.27 -4.89 5.18
C LEU A 297 -14.92 -5.30 4.60
N HIS A 298 -13.84 -5.27 5.38
CA HIS A 298 -12.57 -5.89 4.99
C HIS A 298 -12.70 -7.39 4.76
N ASP A 299 -13.35 -8.11 5.67
CA ASP A 299 -13.50 -9.56 5.57
C ASP A 299 -14.45 -9.98 4.45
N LEU A 300 -15.45 -9.17 4.13
CA LEU A 300 -16.34 -9.36 2.97
C LEU A 300 -15.62 -9.13 1.64
N GLY A 301 -14.54 -8.34 1.65
CA GLY A 301 -13.90 -7.84 0.42
C GLY A 301 -14.59 -6.58 -0.12
N ALA A 302 -15.35 -5.86 0.69
CA ALA A 302 -15.97 -4.58 0.36
C ALA A 302 -15.05 -3.39 0.61
N ILE A 303 -13.95 -3.55 1.35
CA ILE A 303 -12.81 -2.62 1.34
C ILE A 303 -11.63 -3.32 0.68
N SER A 304 -11.03 -2.66 -0.32
CA SER A 304 -10.15 -3.33 -1.27
C SER A 304 -8.68 -3.14 -0.99
N ILE A 305 -8.31 -2.10 -0.23
CA ILE A 305 -6.93 -1.68 -0.04
C ILE A 305 -6.67 -1.34 1.44
N MET A 306 -5.46 -1.65 1.91
CA MET A 306 -4.92 -1.21 3.20
C MET A 306 -3.77 -0.24 2.94
N SER A 307 -3.74 0.88 3.68
CA SER A 307 -2.70 1.91 3.60
C SER A 307 -2.32 2.41 4.99
N SER A 308 -1.27 3.22 5.12
CA SER A 308 -0.86 3.73 6.44
C SER A 308 -1.61 4.98 6.87
N ASP A 309 -1.47 6.08 6.14
CA ASP A 309 -1.61 7.48 6.60
C ASP A 309 -0.40 8.01 7.39
N SER A 310 0.81 7.64 6.94
CA SER A 310 2.05 7.74 7.73
C SER A 310 2.26 9.09 8.42
N GLN A 311 2.33 9.10 9.76
CA GLN A 311 2.54 10.30 10.59
C GLN A 311 1.43 11.38 10.50
N ALA A 312 0.29 11.07 9.87
CA ALA A 312 -0.84 11.97 9.69
C ALA A 312 -2.16 11.24 9.97
N MET A 313 -2.26 10.62 11.15
CA MET A 313 -3.28 9.61 11.50
C MET A 313 -3.00 8.20 10.97
N GLY A 314 -1.73 7.78 10.98
CA GLY A 314 -1.33 6.47 10.47
C GLY A 314 0.11 6.08 10.78
N ARG A 315 0.40 4.78 10.68
CA ARG A 315 1.70 4.19 11.07
C ARG A 315 2.34 3.46 9.90
N VAL A 316 3.41 4.01 9.31
CA VAL A 316 4.00 3.48 8.07
C VAL A 316 4.47 2.01 8.19
N GLY A 317 5.00 1.61 9.34
CA GLY A 317 5.51 0.26 9.59
C GLY A 317 4.45 -0.80 9.89
N GLU A 318 3.16 -0.44 9.89
CA GLU A 318 2.08 -1.31 10.39
C GLU A 318 1.05 -1.72 9.32
N VAL A 319 1.22 -1.32 8.04
CA VAL A 319 0.26 -1.69 6.96
C VAL A 319 0.09 -3.21 6.85
N VAL A 320 1.21 -3.94 6.78
CA VAL A 320 1.20 -5.41 6.70
C VAL A 320 0.67 -6.01 8.01
N LEU A 321 1.18 -5.54 9.15
CA LEU A 321 0.81 -5.98 10.49
C LEU A 321 -0.71 -5.94 10.73
N ARG A 322 -1.31 -4.78 10.46
CA ARG A 322 -2.71 -4.46 10.74
C ARG A 322 -3.64 -5.20 9.78
N THR A 323 -3.19 -5.48 8.57
CA THR A 323 -3.88 -6.38 7.63
C THR A 323 -4.07 -7.76 8.25
N TRP A 324 -3.02 -8.36 8.79
CA TRP A 324 -3.07 -9.73 9.34
C TRP A 324 -3.77 -9.80 10.70
N GLN A 325 -3.64 -8.77 11.53
CA GLN A 325 -4.43 -8.64 12.76
C GLN A 325 -5.94 -8.58 12.45
N THR A 326 -6.34 -7.80 11.44
CA THR A 326 -7.73 -7.72 11.00
C THR A 326 -8.24 -9.07 10.49
N ALA A 327 -7.47 -9.75 9.64
CA ALA A 327 -7.82 -11.09 9.16
C ALA A 327 -8.01 -12.10 10.31
N HIS A 328 -7.15 -12.04 11.33
CA HIS A 328 -7.23 -12.88 12.52
C HIS A 328 -8.49 -12.62 13.35
N VAL A 329 -8.77 -11.35 13.67
CA VAL A 329 -9.96 -10.98 14.46
C VAL A 329 -11.22 -11.41 13.73
N MET A 330 -11.28 -11.18 12.42
CA MET A 330 -12.43 -11.59 11.62
C MET A 330 -12.59 -13.10 11.54
N LYS A 331 -11.51 -13.89 11.54
CA LYS A 331 -11.61 -15.35 11.56
C LYS A 331 -12.20 -15.82 12.89
N ARG A 332 -11.80 -15.20 14.01
CA ARG A 332 -12.33 -15.53 15.32
C ARG A 332 -13.80 -15.14 15.47
N ARG A 333 -14.20 -14.00 14.90
CA ARG A 333 -15.58 -13.49 14.98
C ARG A 333 -16.53 -14.22 14.02
N ARG A 334 -16.12 -14.42 12.76
CA ARG A 334 -17.01 -14.86 11.66
C ARG A 334 -16.72 -16.29 11.18
N GLY A 335 -15.68 -16.94 11.70
CA GLY A 335 -15.27 -18.27 11.27
C GLY A 335 -14.54 -18.29 9.92
N SER A 336 -14.49 -19.46 9.29
CA SER A 336 -13.88 -19.63 7.96
C SER A 336 -14.72 -18.95 6.87
N LEU A 337 -14.05 -18.36 5.87
CA LEU A 337 -14.76 -17.86 4.69
C LEU A 337 -15.38 -19.02 3.89
N PRO A 338 -16.45 -18.78 3.10
CA PRO A 338 -16.95 -19.78 2.17
C PRO A 338 -15.84 -20.28 1.23
N GLY A 339 -15.63 -21.60 1.20
CA GLY A 339 -14.55 -22.24 0.43
C GLY A 339 -13.25 -22.49 1.21
N ASP A 340 -13.05 -21.82 2.34
CA ASP A 340 -12.01 -22.19 3.31
C ASP A 340 -12.47 -23.38 4.16
N GLY A 341 -11.51 -24.18 4.63
CA GLY A 341 -11.76 -25.42 5.37
C GLY A 341 -10.74 -25.60 6.48
N ARG A 342 -9.87 -26.62 6.35
CA ARG A 342 -8.74 -26.81 7.28
C ARG A 342 -7.72 -25.66 7.26
N ALA A 343 -7.67 -24.91 6.15
CA ALA A 343 -6.79 -23.78 5.94
C ALA A 343 -7.60 -22.55 5.51
N ASP A 344 -7.01 -21.36 5.72
CA ASP A 344 -7.62 -20.05 5.47
C ASP A 344 -7.10 -19.42 4.17
N ASN A 345 -6.94 -20.23 3.11
CA ASN A 345 -6.24 -19.81 1.91
C ASN A 345 -6.96 -18.66 1.19
N LEU A 346 -8.29 -18.70 1.08
CA LEU A 346 -9.07 -17.64 0.46
C LEU A 346 -8.94 -16.34 1.27
N ARG A 347 -9.06 -16.42 2.60
CA ARG A 347 -8.84 -15.27 3.48
C ARG A 347 -7.43 -14.71 3.34
N ALA A 348 -6.41 -15.55 3.37
CA ALA A 348 -5.02 -15.11 3.22
C ALA A 348 -4.77 -14.41 1.87
N ARG A 349 -5.29 -14.98 0.78
CA ARG A 349 -5.19 -14.37 -0.56
C ARG A 349 -5.97 -13.06 -0.66
N ARG A 350 -7.17 -12.98 -0.07
CA ARG A 350 -7.98 -11.76 0.00
C ARG A 350 -7.23 -10.64 0.72
N TYR A 351 -6.59 -10.95 1.84
CA TYR A 351 -5.92 -9.95 2.67
C TYR A 351 -4.55 -9.54 2.13
N VAL A 352 -3.73 -10.46 1.60
CA VAL A 352 -2.45 -10.06 0.95
C VAL A 352 -2.70 -9.13 -0.23
N ALA A 353 -3.78 -9.35 -1.00
CA ALA A 353 -4.14 -8.48 -2.12
C ALA A 353 -4.38 -7.00 -1.73
N LYS A 354 -4.79 -6.73 -0.48
CA LYS A 354 -5.13 -5.38 0.01
C LYS A 354 -3.93 -4.45 0.08
N TYR A 355 -2.73 -4.98 0.33
CA TYR A 355 -1.50 -4.17 0.41
C TYR A 355 -0.49 -4.52 -0.69
N THR A 356 -0.86 -5.36 -1.66
CA THR A 356 -0.01 -5.69 -2.82
C THR A 356 -0.70 -5.28 -4.12
N ILE A 357 -1.45 -6.19 -4.75
CA ILE A 357 -1.93 -6.00 -6.12
C ILE A 357 -3.04 -4.96 -6.23
N ASN A 358 -3.94 -4.82 -5.25
CA ASN A 358 -5.04 -3.85 -5.35
C ASN A 358 -4.52 -2.42 -5.21
N ALA A 359 -3.53 -2.20 -4.34
CA ALA A 359 -2.80 -0.95 -4.23
C ALA A 359 -2.07 -0.62 -5.55
N ALA A 360 -1.46 -1.62 -6.20
CA ALA A 360 -0.83 -1.43 -7.51
C ALA A 360 -1.86 -1.06 -8.60
N LEU A 361 -2.97 -1.80 -8.69
CA LEU A 361 -4.04 -1.57 -9.67
C LEU A 361 -4.64 -0.18 -9.54
N ALA A 362 -4.99 0.22 -8.31
CA ALA A 362 -5.59 1.53 -8.06
C ALA A 362 -4.66 2.70 -8.43
N GLN A 363 -3.35 2.49 -8.51
CA GLN A 363 -2.37 3.51 -8.87
C GLN A 363 -1.75 3.29 -10.27
N GLY A 364 -2.20 2.27 -11.02
CA GLY A 364 -1.68 1.96 -12.36
C GLY A 364 -0.25 1.39 -12.37
N LEU A 365 0.21 0.80 -11.27
CA LEU A 365 1.59 0.31 -11.07
C LEU A 365 1.73 -1.20 -11.33
N ASP A 366 0.61 -1.88 -11.55
CA ASP A 366 0.51 -3.34 -11.55
C ASP A 366 1.23 -4.01 -12.73
N ALA A 367 1.74 -3.25 -13.70
CA ALA A 367 2.65 -3.77 -14.74
C ALA A 367 4.05 -4.08 -14.18
N GLU A 368 4.49 -3.31 -13.19
CA GLU A 368 5.85 -3.40 -12.65
C GLU A 368 5.90 -4.11 -11.30
N VAL A 369 4.89 -3.92 -10.43
CA VAL A 369 4.91 -4.37 -9.03
C VAL A 369 3.57 -4.95 -8.57
N GLY A 370 3.48 -5.33 -7.30
CA GLY A 370 2.23 -5.72 -6.62
C GLY A 370 1.94 -7.22 -6.55
N SER A 371 2.77 -8.07 -7.15
CA SER A 371 2.64 -9.53 -7.10
C SER A 371 3.94 -10.24 -7.48
N VAL A 372 4.05 -11.51 -7.11
CA VAL A 372 5.15 -12.41 -7.46
C VAL A 372 4.79 -13.10 -8.78
N GLU A 373 4.98 -12.39 -9.88
CA GLU A 373 4.66 -12.86 -11.23
C GLU A 373 5.83 -12.63 -12.19
N PRO A 374 6.08 -13.54 -13.15
CA PRO A 374 7.09 -13.33 -14.19
C PRO A 374 6.94 -11.99 -14.90
N GLY A 375 8.07 -11.33 -15.16
CA GLY A 375 8.15 -10.01 -15.79
C GLY A 375 8.11 -8.84 -14.80
N LYS A 376 7.54 -9.00 -13.60
CA LYS A 376 7.49 -7.94 -12.59
C LYS A 376 8.84 -7.76 -11.90
N LEU A 377 9.06 -6.57 -11.37
CA LEU A 377 10.23 -6.23 -10.57
C LEU A 377 10.31 -7.18 -9.36
N ALA A 378 11.52 -7.69 -9.07
CA ALA A 378 11.76 -8.61 -7.97
C ALA A 378 11.82 -7.87 -6.62
N ASP A 379 10.72 -7.19 -6.31
CA ASP A 379 10.43 -6.59 -5.01
C ASP A 379 9.71 -7.64 -4.16
N LEU A 380 10.49 -8.34 -3.33
CA LEU A 380 10.05 -9.56 -2.67
C LEU A 380 10.42 -9.51 -1.19
N VAL A 381 9.55 -10.03 -0.35
CA VAL A 381 9.77 -10.07 1.10
C VAL A 381 9.76 -11.51 1.58
N LEU A 382 10.83 -11.89 2.25
CA LEU A 382 11.00 -13.23 2.80
C LEU A 382 10.72 -13.17 4.30
N TRP A 383 9.92 -14.11 4.78
CA TRP A 383 9.45 -14.16 6.16
C TRP A 383 9.77 -15.50 6.79
N ASP A 384 10.28 -15.48 8.02
CA ASP A 384 10.19 -16.64 8.89
C ASP A 384 8.73 -16.77 9.36
N PRO A 385 8.08 -17.96 9.28
CA PRO A 385 6.66 -18.10 9.60
C PRO A 385 6.28 -17.60 11.00
N ALA A 386 7.19 -17.72 11.97
CA ALA A 386 6.99 -17.23 13.33
C ALA A 386 6.89 -15.69 13.43
N PHE A 387 7.42 -14.96 12.45
CA PHE A 387 7.47 -13.50 12.36
C PHE A 387 6.70 -12.95 11.15
N PHE A 388 5.92 -13.79 10.46
CA PHE A 388 5.16 -13.40 9.28
C PHE A 388 4.22 -12.24 9.60
N GLY A 389 4.29 -11.18 8.78
CA GLY A 389 3.51 -9.96 8.94
C GLY A 389 4.00 -9.02 10.06
N VAL A 390 5.07 -9.36 10.78
CA VAL A 390 5.61 -8.58 11.90
C VAL A 390 6.98 -7.99 11.57
N LYS A 391 7.96 -8.86 11.32
CA LYS A 391 9.35 -8.50 11.04
C LYS A 391 9.87 -9.39 9.91
N PRO A 392 10.07 -8.84 8.69
CA PRO A 392 10.67 -9.56 7.59
C PRO A 392 12.02 -10.19 7.98
N HIS A 393 12.34 -11.34 7.39
CA HIS A 393 13.68 -11.91 7.46
C HIS A 393 14.64 -11.09 6.58
N LEU A 394 14.22 -10.81 5.34
CA LEU A 394 14.88 -9.90 4.42
C LEU A 394 13.89 -9.32 3.40
N VAL A 395 14.28 -8.20 2.79
CA VAL A 395 13.55 -7.49 1.74
C VAL A 395 14.48 -7.34 0.54
N LEU A 396 14.03 -7.86 -0.60
CA LEU A 396 14.64 -7.69 -1.91
C LEU A 396 14.00 -6.49 -2.60
N LYS A 397 14.82 -5.60 -3.16
CA LYS A 397 14.40 -4.52 -4.04
C LYS A 397 15.11 -4.72 -5.37
N GLY A 398 14.35 -4.84 -6.47
CA GLY A 398 14.92 -5.09 -7.79
C GLY A 398 15.87 -6.29 -7.82
N GLY A 399 15.58 -7.34 -7.04
CA GLY A 399 16.39 -8.56 -6.97
C GLY A 399 17.63 -8.52 -6.05
N GLN A 400 17.97 -7.37 -5.47
CA GLN A 400 19.07 -7.26 -4.50
C GLN A 400 18.54 -7.05 -3.08
N ILE A 401 19.21 -7.64 -2.07
CA ILE A 401 18.80 -7.48 -0.67
C ILE A 401 19.06 -6.03 -0.24
N ALA A 402 17.99 -5.30 0.07
CA ALA A 402 18.02 -3.91 0.53
C ALA A 402 17.93 -3.79 2.05
N TRP A 403 17.20 -4.70 2.71
CA TRP A 403 17.03 -4.71 4.16
C TRP A 403 17.03 -6.14 4.70
N ALA A 404 17.60 -6.39 5.87
CA ALA A 404 17.58 -7.73 6.49
C ALA A 404 17.74 -7.69 8.01
N GLN A 405 17.28 -8.75 8.68
CA GLN A 405 17.57 -9.01 10.09
C GLN A 405 18.99 -9.57 10.20
N THR A 406 19.91 -8.77 10.72
CA THR A 406 21.31 -9.21 10.88
C THR A 406 21.86 -8.82 12.25
N GLY A 407 22.71 -9.70 12.77
CA GLY A 407 23.41 -9.58 14.04
C GLY A 407 24.52 -8.53 14.07
N ASP A 408 25.42 -8.69 15.02
CA ASP A 408 26.63 -7.87 15.15
C ASP A 408 27.55 -8.04 13.93
N ALA A 409 27.91 -6.91 13.31
CA ALA A 409 28.79 -6.87 12.14
C ALA A 409 30.24 -7.29 12.44
N ASN A 410 30.66 -7.26 13.71
CA ASN A 410 31.99 -7.72 14.15
C ASN A 410 32.02 -9.21 14.55
N ALA A 411 30.88 -9.91 14.52
CA ALA A 411 30.81 -11.31 14.90
C ALA A 411 31.38 -12.25 13.81
N SER A 412 31.69 -13.50 14.20
CA SER A 412 32.23 -14.51 13.27
C SER A 412 31.21 -15.09 12.27
N ILE A 413 29.92 -14.88 12.52
CA ILE A 413 28.77 -15.28 11.71
C ILE A 413 27.66 -14.23 11.88
N PRO A 414 26.63 -14.14 11.01
CA PRO A 414 25.70 -13.01 11.00
C PRO A 414 24.53 -13.09 12.02
N THR A 415 24.47 -14.13 12.85
CA THR A 415 23.35 -14.40 13.79
C THR A 415 23.54 -13.97 15.26
N PRO A 416 24.75 -13.71 15.79
CA PRO A 416 24.94 -13.24 17.16
C PRO A 416 24.30 -11.87 17.40
N GLN A 417 23.80 -11.68 18.61
CA GLN A 417 23.09 -10.47 19.01
C GLN A 417 24.01 -9.22 19.03
N PRO A 418 23.45 -8.01 18.85
CA PRO A 418 22.03 -7.72 18.64
C PRO A 418 21.60 -7.90 17.17
N VAL A 419 20.54 -8.70 16.97
CA VAL A 419 19.89 -8.84 15.66
C VAL A 419 18.87 -7.73 15.50
N LEU A 420 19.08 -6.89 14.49
CA LEU A 420 18.26 -5.72 14.19
C LEU A 420 17.91 -5.70 12.68
N PRO A 421 16.81 -5.04 12.28
CA PRO A 421 16.59 -4.69 10.89
C PRO A 421 17.66 -3.65 10.47
N ARG A 422 18.40 -3.94 9.40
CA ARG A 422 19.50 -3.09 8.94
C ARG A 422 19.49 -2.86 7.42
N PRO A 423 19.98 -1.71 6.94
CA PRO A 423 20.29 -1.50 5.53
C PRO A 423 21.36 -2.49 5.05
N MET A 424 21.11 -3.09 3.90
CA MET A 424 22.03 -3.99 3.20
C MET A 424 22.60 -3.31 1.96
N PHE A 425 23.39 -4.03 1.16
CA PHE A 425 24.06 -3.44 0.00
C PHE A 425 23.10 -2.86 -1.06
N GLY A 426 21.87 -3.37 -1.18
CA GLY A 426 20.84 -2.77 -2.04
C GLY A 426 20.34 -1.40 -1.58
N ALA A 427 20.67 -0.99 -0.36
CA ALA A 427 20.36 0.32 0.21
C ALA A 427 21.55 1.29 0.21
N MET A 428 22.69 0.94 -0.42
CA MET A 428 23.92 1.71 -0.34
C MET A 428 24.38 2.27 -1.70
N GLY A 429 25.01 3.46 -1.65
CA GLY A 429 25.66 4.07 -2.81
C GLY A 429 24.69 4.34 -3.96
N ALA A 430 24.95 3.76 -5.12
CA ALA A 430 24.12 3.92 -6.31
C ALA A 430 23.08 2.80 -6.52
N ALA A 431 23.13 1.74 -5.71
CA ALA A 431 22.23 0.60 -5.86
C ALA A 431 20.74 1.01 -5.79
N PRO A 432 20.27 1.84 -4.83
CA PRO A 432 18.85 2.19 -4.72
C PRO A 432 18.22 2.71 -6.01
N ALA A 433 18.94 3.54 -6.76
CA ALA A 433 18.49 4.12 -8.02
C ALA A 433 18.36 3.07 -9.14
N GLY A 434 19.25 2.07 -9.20
CA GLY A 434 19.19 0.99 -10.20
C GLY A 434 18.17 -0.10 -9.89
N LEU A 435 17.69 -0.17 -8.64
CA LEU A 435 16.77 -1.21 -8.16
C LEU A 435 15.31 -0.74 -8.08
N SER A 436 15.06 0.56 -8.24
CA SER A 436 13.77 1.20 -7.94
C SER A 436 13.25 2.03 -9.10
N LEU A 437 11.97 2.38 -9.04
CA LEU A 437 11.28 3.18 -10.06
C LEU A 437 10.68 4.46 -9.46
N ASN A 438 10.70 5.53 -10.25
CA ASN A 438 9.88 6.73 -10.05
C ASN A 438 8.64 6.63 -10.95
N PHE A 439 7.48 6.39 -10.37
CA PHE A 439 6.22 6.30 -11.10
C PHE A 439 5.65 7.69 -11.38
N VAL A 440 5.31 7.93 -12.65
CA VAL A 440 4.77 9.20 -13.17
C VAL A 440 3.69 8.92 -14.22
N THR A 441 2.97 9.96 -14.65
CA THR A 441 2.08 9.83 -15.81
C THR A 441 2.86 9.82 -17.13
N GLN A 442 2.28 9.25 -18.19
CA GLN A 442 2.87 9.28 -19.54
C GLN A 442 3.17 10.72 -20.00
N ALA A 443 2.31 11.67 -19.65
CA ALA A 443 2.49 13.09 -19.96
C ALA A 443 3.80 13.68 -19.40
N ALA A 444 4.33 13.15 -18.28
CA ALA A 444 5.60 13.59 -17.74
C ALA A 444 6.79 13.09 -18.58
N LEU A 445 6.71 11.85 -19.07
CA LEU A 445 7.72 11.29 -19.96
C LEU A 445 7.74 12.02 -21.30
N ASP A 446 6.55 12.27 -21.86
CA ASP A 446 6.40 12.98 -23.14
C ASP A 446 6.91 14.43 -23.06
N ASP A 447 6.86 15.06 -21.88
CA ASP A 447 7.39 16.42 -21.60
C ASP A 447 8.89 16.42 -21.24
N GLY A 448 9.59 15.30 -21.42
CA GLY A 448 11.03 15.16 -21.19
C GLY A 448 11.45 15.29 -19.74
N LEU A 449 10.61 14.86 -18.79
CA LEU A 449 10.93 14.90 -17.36
C LEU A 449 12.26 14.21 -17.01
N PRO A 450 12.57 13.01 -17.53
CA PRO A 450 13.83 12.33 -17.21
C PRO A 450 15.06 13.17 -17.58
N GLU A 451 15.07 13.78 -18.77
CA GLU A 451 16.17 14.62 -19.25
C GLU A 451 16.29 15.92 -18.47
N ARG A 452 15.15 16.50 -18.08
CA ARG A 452 15.10 17.75 -17.32
C ARG A 452 15.60 17.60 -15.89
N LEU A 453 15.31 16.47 -15.24
CA LEU A 453 15.77 16.22 -13.87
C LEU A 453 17.14 15.55 -13.83
N GLY A 454 17.52 14.77 -14.85
CA GLY A 454 18.85 14.14 -14.94
C GLY A 454 19.17 13.19 -13.79
N LEU A 455 18.14 12.58 -13.19
CA LEU A 455 18.27 11.66 -12.06
C LEU A 455 18.67 10.26 -12.53
N ARG A 456 19.24 9.47 -11.62
CA ARG A 456 19.73 8.12 -11.92
C ARG A 456 18.61 7.09 -11.93
N ARG A 457 17.58 7.28 -11.10
CA ARG A 457 16.46 6.37 -11.02
C ARG A 457 15.58 6.46 -12.27
N THR A 458 15.21 5.29 -12.80
CA THR A 458 14.32 5.20 -13.96
C THR A 458 12.93 5.74 -13.63
N PHE A 459 12.40 6.59 -14.52
CA PHE A 459 11.00 7.00 -14.50
C PHE A 459 10.15 6.02 -15.31
N ALA A 460 9.09 5.49 -14.69
CA ALA A 460 8.17 4.54 -15.32
C ALA A 460 6.77 5.16 -15.39
N ALA A 461 6.13 5.07 -16.56
CA ALA A 461 4.76 5.52 -16.73
C ALA A 461 3.79 4.54 -16.05
N ILE A 462 2.81 5.09 -15.34
CA ILE A 462 1.66 4.32 -14.88
C ILE A 462 0.77 3.92 -16.06
N ARG A 463 0.06 2.80 -15.90
CA ARG A 463 -1.12 2.51 -16.73
C ARG A 463 -2.26 3.44 -16.35
N SER A 464 -3.08 3.78 -17.33
CA SER A 464 -4.31 4.53 -17.06
C SER A 464 -5.15 3.78 -16.03
N THR A 465 -5.58 4.50 -15.00
CA THR A 465 -6.49 3.98 -13.97
C THR A 465 -7.96 4.24 -14.29
N ARG A 466 -8.24 4.90 -15.42
CA ARG A 466 -9.59 5.28 -15.82
C ARG A 466 -10.36 4.07 -16.31
N GLY A 467 -11.62 3.97 -15.88
CA GLY A 467 -12.48 2.83 -16.15
C GLY A 467 -12.28 1.65 -15.20
N LEU A 468 -11.29 1.70 -14.29
CA LEU A 468 -11.19 0.71 -13.22
C LEU A 468 -12.35 0.88 -12.24
N GLY A 469 -12.88 -0.23 -11.76
CA GLY A 469 -13.92 -0.26 -10.76
C GLY A 469 -13.66 -1.33 -9.70
N LYS A 470 -14.66 -1.50 -8.85
CA LYS A 470 -14.65 -2.48 -7.77
C LYS A 470 -14.40 -3.90 -8.28
N ALA A 471 -14.95 -4.25 -9.44
CA ALA A 471 -14.80 -5.55 -10.08
C ALA A 471 -13.34 -5.89 -10.45
N ASP A 472 -12.46 -4.90 -10.58
CA ASP A 472 -11.05 -5.11 -10.88
C ASP A 472 -10.21 -5.42 -9.63
N MET A 473 -10.74 -5.13 -8.44
CA MET A 473 -10.05 -5.34 -7.17
C MET A 473 -10.01 -6.83 -6.81
N ARG A 474 -8.82 -7.42 -6.92
CA ARG A 474 -8.60 -8.86 -6.75
C ARG A 474 -9.09 -9.33 -5.39
N LEU A 475 -10.04 -10.27 -5.41
CA LEU A 475 -10.67 -10.91 -4.24
C LEU A 475 -11.38 -9.94 -3.27
N ASN A 476 -11.54 -8.67 -3.67
CA ASN A 476 -12.09 -7.59 -2.87
C ASN A 476 -13.01 -6.71 -3.73
N ASP A 477 -13.92 -7.35 -4.44
CA ASP A 477 -14.86 -6.81 -5.41
C ASP A 477 -16.31 -6.74 -4.89
N ALA A 478 -16.54 -6.98 -3.61
CA ALA A 478 -17.89 -7.01 -3.03
C ALA A 478 -18.53 -5.62 -2.99
N LEU A 479 -19.84 -5.57 -3.28
CA LEU A 479 -20.68 -4.37 -3.26
C LEU A 479 -21.91 -4.60 -2.36
N PRO A 480 -21.73 -4.79 -1.04
CA PRO A 480 -22.87 -4.96 -0.13
C PRO A 480 -23.67 -3.66 -0.05
N ARG A 481 -24.96 -3.73 0.33
CA ARG A 481 -25.73 -2.54 0.68
C ARG A 481 -25.34 -2.09 2.08
N VAL A 482 -24.62 -0.97 2.17
CA VAL A 482 -24.26 -0.34 3.46
C VAL A 482 -25.13 0.89 3.70
N GLU A 483 -25.74 0.98 4.88
CA GLU A 483 -26.52 2.15 5.31
C GLU A 483 -26.05 2.63 6.67
N VAL A 484 -26.08 3.93 6.90
CA VAL A 484 -25.72 4.55 8.18
C VAL A 484 -26.87 5.44 8.64
N ALA A 485 -27.38 5.19 9.84
CA ALA A 485 -28.40 6.04 10.44
C ALA A 485 -27.78 7.39 10.86
N PRO A 486 -28.33 8.54 10.43
CA PRO A 486 -27.71 9.85 10.67
C PRO A 486 -27.69 10.25 12.15
N ASP A 487 -28.67 9.81 12.94
CA ASP A 487 -28.80 10.21 14.35
C ASP A 487 -28.06 9.30 15.32
N SER A 488 -28.05 7.99 15.05
CA SER A 488 -27.45 6.98 15.95
C SER A 488 -26.11 6.45 15.47
N PHE A 489 -25.70 6.78 14.24
CA PHE A 489 -24.56 6.22 13.52
C PHE A 489 -24.59 4.69 13.39
N ALA A 490 -25.75 4.06 13.61
CA ALA A 490 -25.93 2.63 13.43
C ALA A 490 -25.66 2.25 11.97
N VAL A 491 -24.77 1.28 11.77
CA VAL A 491 -24.42 0.78 10.43
C VAL A 491 -25.13 -0.54 10.18
N THR A 492 -25.80 -0.66 9.05
CA THR A 492 -26.32 -1.94 8.56
C THR A 492 -25.57 -2.38 7.31
N ILE A 493 -25.30 -3.68 7.20
CA ILE A 493 -24.70 -4.31 6.02
C ILE A 493 -25.68 -5.39 5.54
N ASP A 494 -26.20 -5.23 4.33
CA ASP A 494 -27.24 -6.08 3.74
C ASP A 494 -28.47 -6.27 4.66
N GLY A 495 -28.79 -5.23 5.44
CA GLY A 495 -29.91 -5.21 6.39
C GLY A 495 -29.58 -5.72 7.79
N GLU A 496 -28.38 -6.24 8.04
CA GLU A 496 -27.93 -6.70 9.35
C GLU A 496 -27.22 -5.57 10.12
N LEU A 497 -27.65 -5.29 11.35
CA LEU A 497 -27.02 -4.29 12.22
C LEU A 497 -25.63 -4.75 12.67
N VAL A 498 -24.65 -3.86 12.56
CA VAL A 498 -23.30 -4.07 13.08
C VAL A 498 -23.23 -3.58 14.53
N GLU A 499 -23.09 -4.53 15.45
CA GLU A 499 -22.85 -4.23 16.86
C GLU A 499 -21.34 -4.11 17.15
N PRO A 500 -20.87 -2.99 17.73
CA PRO A 500 -19.47 -2.85 18.13
C PRO A 500 -19.04 -3.89 19.17
N GLU A 501 -18.02 -4.67 18.85
CA GLU A 501 -17.42 -5.64 19.77
C GLU A 501 -15.89 -5.47 19.74
N PRO A 502 -15.31 -4.45 20.40
CA PRO A 502 -13.86 -4.23 20.37
C PRO A 502 -13.10 -5.39 21.02
N VAL A 503 -12.00 -5.84 20.40
CA VAL A 503 -11.16 -6.90 20.98
C VAL A 503 -10.18 -6.35 22.02
N THR A 504 -9.87 -7.16 23.03
CA THR A 504 -8.97 -6.80 24.14
C THR A 504 -7.52 -7.22 23.92
N GLU A 505 -7.25 -8.16 23.02
CA GLU A 505 -5.91 -8.69 22.72
C GLU A 505 -5.76 -8.96 21.23
N LEU A 506 -4.57 -8.71 20.69
CA LEU A 506 -4.20 -9.00 19.31
C LEU A 506 -2.97 -9.91 19.25
N PRO A 507 -2.89 -10.80 18.23
CA PRO A 507 -1.61 -11.39 17.86
C PRO A 507 -0.67 -10.31 17.32
N MET A 508 0.59 -10.66 17.08
CA MET A 508 1.55 -9.75 16.44
C MET A 508 1.71 -8.42 17.21
N ALA A 509 1.66 -8.47 18.55
CA ALA A 509 1.77 -7.31 19.43
C ALA A 509 2.89 -7.55 20.48
N GLN A 510 2.57 -7.49 21.78
CA GLN A 510 3.51 -7.55 22.91
C GLN A 510 4.56 -8.69 22.88
N ARG A 511 4.28 -9.79 22.18
CA ARG A 511 5.25 -10.90 22.04
C ARG A 511 6.46 -10.57 21.17
N TYR A 512 6.36 -9.55 20.30
CA TYR A 512 7.32 -9.28 19.23
C TYR A 512 8.01 -7.92 19.33
N PHE A 513 7.38 -6.98 20.03
CA PHE A 513 7.85 -5.61 20.16
C PHE A 513 8.35 -5.35 21.58
N LEU A 514 9.49 -4.67 21.68
CA LEU A 514 10.08 -4.31 22.96
C LEU A 514 9.31 -3.14 23.61
N PHE A 515 8.68 -2.31 22.78
CA PHE A 515 7.87 -1.15 23.14
C PHE A 515 6.55 -1.18 22.39
#